data_AF-A0A0P1EW47-F1
#
_entry.id   AF-A0A0P1EW47-F1
#
_cell.length_a   1.000
_cell.length_b   1.000
_cell.length_c   1.000
_cell.angle_alpha   90.00
_cell.angle_beta   90.00
_cell.angle_gamma   90.00
#
_symmetry.space_group_name_H-M   'P 1'
#
loop_
_entity.id
_entity.type
_entity.pdbx_description
1 polymer ?
#
loop_
_entity_poly.entity_id
_entity_poly.type
_entity_poly.pdbx_seq_one_letter_code
_entity_poly.pdbx_strand_id
1 'polypeptide(L)' 'MSNASVHTKAKQAASAFIREAREAGWLRAKFEIKPDGSVTVDAGMVDPEVADDFLSSDLRMVNDP' A
#
# COMPACT_ATOMS: atom_id res chain seq x y z
N MET A 1 -16.27 -27.08 -8.40
CA MET A 1 -15.84 -26.53 -7.09
C MET A 1 -15.65 -25.03 -7.27
N SER A 2 -16.49 -24.21 -6.65
CA SER A 2 -16.67 -22.80 -6.99
C SER A 2 -15.48 -21.94 -6.59
N ASN A 3 -14.94 -21.15 -7.53
CA ASN A 3 -13.89 -20.13 -7.30
C ASN A 3 -14.23 -19.15 -6.16
N ALA A 4 -15.51 -19.03 -5.79
CA ALA A 4 -15.96 -18.32 -4.61
C ALA A 4 -15.24 -18.78 -3.33
N SER A 5 -14.99 -20.08 -3.16
CA SER A 5 -14.37 -20.61 -1.94
C SER A 5 -12.88 -20.21 -1.82
N VAL A 6 -12.17 -20.17 -2.94
CA VAL A 6 -10.75 -19.78 -2.99
C VAL A 6 -10.60 -18.29 -2.70
N HIS A 7 -11.45 -17.47 -3.30
CA HIS A 7 -11.45 -16.03 -3.07
C HIS A 7 -11.83 -15.67 -1.62
N THR A 8 -12.82 -16.36 -1.03
CA THR A 8 -13.18 -16.18 0.38
C THR A 8 -12.03 -16.56 1.32
N LYS A 9 -11.32 -17.66 1.05
CA LYS A 9 -10.14 -18.06 1.84
C LYS A 9 -9.00 -17.04 1.72
N ALA A 10 -8.71 -16.57 0.52
CA ALA A 10 -7.68 -15.56 0.28
C ALA A 10 -8.01 -14.25 1.00
N LYS A 11 -9.27 -13.82 0.97
CA LYS A 11 -9.74 -12.64 1.71
C LYS A 11 -9.59 -12.81 3.22
N GLN A 12 -9.97 -13.96 3.77
CA GLN A 12 -9.82 -14.23 5.21
C GLN A 12 -8.34 -14.21 5.65
N ALA A 13 -7.45 -14.83 4.87
CA ALA A 13 -6.02 -14.82 5.15
C ALA A 13 -5.45 -13.38 5.11
N ALA A 14 -5.81 -12.60 4.10
CA ALA A 14 -5.40 -11.19 4.01
C ALA A 14 -5.93 -10.35 5.19
N SER A 15 -7.18 -10.55 5.60
CA SER A 15 -7.75 -9.84 6.76
C SER A 15 -7.07 -10.19 8.08
N ALA A 16 -6.74 -11.47 8.31
CA ALA A 16 -6.03 -11.89 9.51
C ALA A 16 -4.61 -11.28 9.56
N PHE A 17 -3.89 -11.34 8.44
CA PHE A 17 -2.57 -10.73 8.33
C PHE A 17 -2.60 -9.22 8.60
N ILE A 18 -3.54 -8.48 7.98
CA ILE A 18 -3.62 -7.02 8.17
C ILE A 18 -3.82 -6.70 9.65
N ARG A 19 -4.64 -7.48 10.37
CA ARG A 19 -4.85 -7.28 11.79
C ARG A 19 -3.56 -7.47 12.59
N GLU A 20 -2.84 -8.57 12.37
CA GLU A 20 -1.57 -8.86 13.06
C GLU A 20 -0.50 -7.82 12.73
N ALA A 21 -0.41 -7.39 11.47
CA ALA A 21 0.48 -6.32 11.03
C ALA A 21 0.18 -5.00 11.76
N ARG A 22 -1.10 -4.64 11.93
CA ARG A 22 -1.51 -3.45 12.70
C ARG A 22 -1.13 -3.56 14.18
N GLU A 23 -1.34 -4.73 14.78
CA GLU A 23 -0.93 -5.00 16.16
C GLU A 23 0.59 -4.92 16.34
N ALA A 24 1.36 -5.31 15.32
CA ALA A 24 2.82 -5.17 15.27
C ALA A 24 3.31 -3.75 14.96
N GLY A 25 2.41 -2.77 14.81
CA GLY A 25 2.76 -1.37 14.58
C GLY A 25 3.00 -0.99 13.12
N TRP A 26 2.51 -1.78 12.15
CA TRP A 26 2.63 -1.43 10.74
C TRP A 26 1.67 -0.27 10.39
N LEU A 27 2.24 0.84 9.91
CA LEU A 27 1.49 2.03 9.50
C LEU A 27 0.80 1.84 8.14
N ARG A 28 1.35 0.98 7.29
CA ARG A 28 0.80 0.66 5.96
C ARG A 28 0.80 -0.85 5.72
N ALA A 29 -0.31 -1.35 5.19
CA ALA A 29 -0.42 -2.71 4.67
C ALA A 29 -1.44 -2.71 3.52
N LYS A 30 -0.97 -2.86 2.29
CA LYS A 30 -1.78 -2.97 1.07
C LYS A 30 -1.60 -4.36 0.46
N PHE A 31 -2.73 -4.98 0.17
CA PHE A 31 -2.81 -6.30 -0.44
C PHE A 31 -3.42 -6.19 -1.82
N GLU A 32 -2.71 -6.71 -2.81
CA GLU A 32 -3.24 -6.85 -4.16
C GLU A 32 -3.22 -8.33 -4.53
N ILE A 33 -4.41 -8.88 -4.83
CA ILE A 33 -4.57 -10.26 -5.27
C ILE A 33 -4.91 -10.20 -6.75
N LYS A 34 -4.02 -10.70 -7.59
CA LYS A 34 -4.21 -10.71 -9.04
C LYS A 34 -5.08 -11.91 -9.47
N PRO A 35 -5.73 -11.83 -10.65
CA PRO A 35 -6.58 -12.93 -11.15
C PRO A 35 -5.82 -14.23 -11.42
N ASP A 36 -4.51 -14.18 -11.64
CA ASP A 36 -3.63 -15.34 -11.80
C ASP A 36 -3.28 -16.01 -10.45
N GLY A 37 -3.78 -15.47 -9.34
CA GLY A 37 -3.54 -15.97 -7.99
C GLY A 37 -2.26 -15.43 -7.35
N SER A 38 -1.47 -14.61 -8.03
CA SER A 38 -0.32 -13.94 -7.43
C SER A 38 -0.76 -12.86 -6.44
N VAL A 39 0.04 -12.67 -5.38
CA VAL A 39 -0.24 -11.72 -4.30
C VAL A 39 0.93 -10.78 -4.13
N THR A 40 0.66 -9.48 -4.22
CA THR A 40 1.62 -8.42 -3.88
C THR A 40 1.24 -7.84 -2.52
N VAL A 41 2.21 -7.77 -1.62
CA VAL A 41 2.05 -7.15 -0.30
C VAL A 41 3.01 -5.99 -0.20
N ASP A 42 2.46 -4.80 0.01
CA ASP A 42 3.21 -3.59 0.27
C ASP A 42 2.94 -3.18 1.71
N ALA A 43 3.97 -3.23 2.54
CA ALA A 43 3.83 -2.95 3.96
C ALA A 43 5.06 -2.28 4.57
N GLY A 44 4.80 -1.45 5.57
CA GLY A 44 5.82 -0.67 6.24
C GLY A 44 5.41 -0.24 7.64
N MET A 45 6.39 -0.21 8.54
CA MET A 45 6.26 0.32 9.90
C MET A 45 6.41 1.84 9.98
N VAL A 46 6.90 2.45 8.90
CA VAL A 46 7.05 3.89 8.73
C VAL A 46 6.19 4.33 7.57
N ASP A 47 5.67 5.56 7.64
CA ASP A 47 5.14 6.20 6.45
C ASP A 47 6.32 6.37 5.50
N PRO A 48 6.26 5.92 4.22
CA PRO A 48 7.26 6.32 3.26
C PRO A 48 7.28 7.85 3.26
N GLU A 49 8.40 8.46 3.65
CA GLU A 49 8.59 9.90 3.60
C GLU A 49 8.00 10.40 2.28
N VAL A 50 7.03 11.30 2.38
CA VAL A 50 6.40 11.96 1.23
C VAL A 50 7.55 12.42 0.36
N ALA A 51 7.60 11.91 -0.87
CA ALA A 51 8.62 12.25 -1.85
C ALA A 51 8.91 13.75 -1.79
N ASP A 52 10.18 14.08 -1.53
CA ASP A 52 10.70 15.42 -1.32
C ASP A 52 9.88 16.52 -2.01
N ASP A 53 9.42 17.49 -1.21
CA ASP A 53 8.78 18.74 -1.64
C ASP A 53 9.74 19.66 -2.44
N PHE A 54 10.87 19.12 -2.88
CA PHE A 54 11.98 19.78 -3.58
C PHE A 54 11.58 20.35 -4.96
N LEU A 55 10.46 19.91 -5.54
CA LEU A 55 9.95 20.42 -6.81
C LEU A 55 8.90 21.53 -6.68
N SER A 56 8.45 21.86 -5.47
CA SER A 56 7.32 22.79 -5.26
C SER A 56 7.71 24.27 -5.20
N SER A 57 9.01 24.58 -5.04
CA SER A 57 9.45 25.95 -4.73
C SER A 57 9.99 26.78 -5.89
N ASP A 58 10.37 26.21 -7.04
CA ASP A 58 11.26 26.92 -7.98
C ASP A 58 10.65 27.32 -9.34
N LEU A 59 9.33 27.51 -9.41
CA LEU A 59 8.66 28.04 -10.60
C LEU A 59 8.17 29.49 -10.46
N ARG A 60 8.87 30.32 -9.68
CA ARG A 60 8.71 31.78 -9.73
C ARG A 60 9.96 32.41 -10.31
N MET A 61 10.15 32.23 -11.63
CA MET A 61 11.08 33.04 -12.39
C MET A 61 10.54 34.48 -12.39
N VAL A 62 10.99 35.29 -11.43
CA VAL A 62 10.80 36.74 -11.42
C VAL A 62 11.56 37.33 -12.60
N ASN A 63 10.91 37.41 -13.75
CA ASN A 63 11.43 38.20 -14.86
C ASN A 63 10.85 39.61 -14.73
N ASP A 64 11.51 40.41 -13.88
CA ASP A 64 11.30 41.85 -13.75
C ASP A 64 12.45 42.55 -14.49
N PRO A 65 12.14 43.26 -15.59
CA PRO A 65 12.81 44.53 -15.84
C PRO A 65 11.85 45.72 -15.96
#